data_AF-A0A424SSY4-F1
#
_entry.id   AF-A0A424SSY4-F1
#
_cell.length_a   1.000
_cell.length_b   1.000
_cell.length_c   1.000
_cell.angle_alpha   90.00
_cell.angle_beta   90.00
_cell.angle_gamma   90.00
#
_symmetry.space_group_name_H-M   'P 1'
#
loop_
_entity.id
_entity.type
_entity.pdbx_description
1 polymer ?
#
loop_
_entity_poly.entity_id
_entity_poly.type
_entity_poly.pdbx_seq_one_letter_code
_entity_poly.pdbx_strand_id
1 'polypeptide(L)'
;MLDSLEPKYDSQLETLLAIDKLFFNSLTKRDSLIKDDEKRYSENIKTLDLQISMCIKKRGKVTKGGFNYILEEMWDWRPHYPMDSRLLPTIIRNLN
;
A
#
# COMPACT_ATOMS: atom_id res chain seq x y z
N MET A 1 -9.11 -20.60 0.87
CA MET A 1 -7.88 -20.05 1.47
C MET A 1 -8.14 -18.57 1.69
N LEU A 2 -8.75 -18.21 2.83
CA LEU A 2 -9.11 -16.82 3.18
C LEU A 2 -8.43 -16.34 4.48
N ASP A 3 -7.87 -17.28 5.27
CA ASP A 3 -7.21 -17.06 6.56
C ASP A 3 -5.92 -16.21 6.50
N SER A 4 -5.58 -15.69 5.32
CA SER A 4 -4.29 -15.06 5.06
C SER A 4 -4.32 -13.53 5.03
N LEU A 5 -5.49 -12.91 5.06
CA LEU A 5 -5.62 -11.45 5.22
C LEU A 5 -5.65 -11.00 6.69
N GLU A 6 -5.60 -11.97 7.62
CA GLU A 6 -5.67 -11.78 9.06
C GLU A 6 -4.43 -11.08 9.63
N PRO A 7 -4.58 -10.39 10.78
CA PRO A 7 -3.44 -9.88 11.50
C PRO A 7 -2.60 -11.04 12.07
N LYS A 8 -1.30 -10.78 12.29
CA LYS A 8 -0.39 -11.74 12.93
C LYS A 8 -0.77 -12.01 14.39
N TYR A 9 -1.32 -10.99 15.05
CA TYR A 9 -1.86 -11.07 16.41
C TYR A 9 -3.21 -10.34 16.45
N ASP A 10 -4.20 -10.86 17.18
CA ASP A 10 -5.53 -10.26 17.27
C ASP A 10 -5.50 -8.79 17.71
N SER A 11 -4.56 -8.43 18.58
CA SER A 11 -4.33 -7.06 19.03
C SER A 11 -3.92 -6.07 17.92
N GLN A 12 -3.53 -6.57 16.75
CA GLN A 12 -3.17 -5.77 15.58
C GLN A 12 -4.35 -5.56 14.62
N LEU A 13 -5.53 -6.13 14.89
CA LEU A 13 -6.69 -6.01 13.99
C LEU A 13 -7.03 -4.54 13.69
N GLU A 14 -7.14 -3.69 14.72
CA GLU A 14 -7.44 -2.27 14.53
C GLU A 14 -6.35 -1.55 13.72
N THR A 15 -5.08 -1.91 13.95
CA THR A 15 -3.95 -1.35 13.20
C THR A 15 -4.02 -1.75 11.73
N LEU A 16 -4.32 -3.02 11.44
CA LEU A 16 -4.48 -3.54 10.10
C LEU A 16 -5.62 -2.83 9.35
N LEU A 17 -6.79 -2.69 10.00
CA LEU A 17 -7.93 -1.97 9.43
C LEU A 17 -7.62 -0.49 9.16
N ALA A 18 -6.88 0.16 10.07
CA ALA A 18 -6.46 1.54 9.88
C ALA A 18 -5.49 1.71 8.70
N ILE A 19 -4.56 0.75 8.52
CA ILE A 19 -3.64 0.73 7.37
C ILE A 19 -4.43 0.58 6.07
N ASP A 20 -5.36 -0.38 6.00
CA ASP A 20 -6.16 -0.64 4.80
C ASP A 20 -7.00 0.59 4.44
N LYS A 21 -7.67 1.21 5.42
CA LYS A 21 -8.41 2.46 5.21
C LYS A 21 -7.53 3.59 4.68
N LEU A 22 -6.34 3.77 5.25
CA LEU A 22 -5.42 4.82 4.82
C LEU A 22 -4.91 4.56 3.39
N PHE A 23 -4.58 3.31 3.08
CA PHE A 23 -4.17 2.89 1.75
C PHE A 23 -5.21 3.26 0.69
N PHE A 24 -6.46 2.81 0.86
CA PHE A 24 -7.51 3.04 -0.13
C PHE A 24 -7.90 4.52 -0.27
N ASN A 25 -7.88 5.27 0.83
CA ASN A 25 -8.12 6.71 0.78
C ASN A 25 -6.99 7.44 0.03
N SER A 26 -5.74 7.07 0.28
CA SER A 26 -4.60 7.64 -0.43
C SER A 26 -4.61 7.29 -1.91
N LEU A 27 -4.93 6.05 -2.24
CA LEU A 27 -5.01 5.56 -3.62
C LEU A 27 -6.07 6.33 -4.41
N THR A 28 -7.29 6.39 -3.88
CA THR A 28 -8.41 7.14 -4.48
C THR A 28 -8.05 8.61 -4.70
N LYS A 29 -7.47 9.26 -3.68
CA LYS A 29 -7.07 10.68 -3.78
C LYS A 29 -5.95 10.90 -4.80
N ARG A 30 -4.98 10.00 -4.86
CA ARG A 30 -3.89 10.08 -5.84
C ARG A 30 -4.45 9.98 -7.25
N ASP A 31 -5.31 8.99 -7.49
CA ASP A 31 -5.90 8.75 -8.81
C ASP A 31 -6.80 9.90 -9.25
N SER A 32 -7.50 10.57 -8.31
CA SER A 32 -8.24 11.79 -8.64
C SER A 32 -7.33 12.95 -9.05
N LEU A 33 -6.18 13.14 -8.39
CA LEU A 33 -5.25 14.21 -8.72
C LEU A 33 -4.53 13.98 -10.06
N ILE A 34 -4.20 12.72 -10.37
CA ILE A 34 -3.63 12.33 -11.67
C ILE A 34 -4.64 12.66 -12.79
N LYS A 35 -5.91 12.33 -12.60
CA LYS A 35 -6.98 12.59 -13.58
C LYS A 35 -7.32 14.06 -13.77
N ASP A 36 -7.16 14.87 -12.72
CA ASP A 36 -7.47 16.30 -12.74
C ASP A 36 -6.38 17.11 -13.45
N ASP A 37 -5.17 17.16 -12.88
CA ASP A 37 -4.00 17.83 -13.47
C ASP A 37 -2.71 17.31 -12.84
N GLU A 38 -2.18 16.21 -13.39
CA GLU A 38 -1.00 15.53 -12.90
C GLU A 38 0.22 16.45 -12.69
N LYS A 39 0.45 17.40 -13.61
CA LYS A 39 1.61 18.30 -13.54
C LYS A 39 1.46 19.30 -12.41
N ARG A 40 0.27 19.87 -12.24
CA ARG A 40 -0.02 20.81 -11.15
C ARG A 40 0.09 20.15 -9.77
N TYR A 41 -0.31 18.88 -9.66
CA TYR A 41 -0.37 18.17 -8.38
C TYR A 41 0.81 17.20 -8.15
N SER A 42 1.92 17.36 -8.87
CA SER A 42 3.05 16.43 -8.85
C SER A 42 3.57 16.14 -7.42
N GLU A 43 3.72 17.18 -6.60
CA GLU A 43 4.22 17.01 -5.21
C GLU A 43 3.20 16.33 -4.30
N ASN A 44 1.90 16.58 -4.51
CA ASN A 44 0.84 15.88 -3.79
C ASN A 44 0.81 14.40 -4.17
N ILE A 45 0.96 14.08 -5.46
CA ILE A 45 1.00 12.70 -5.96
C ILE A 45 2.21 11.97 -5.37
N LYS A 46 3.41 12.57 -5.40
CA LYS A 46 4.62 11.99 -4.77
C LYS A 46 4.43 11.73 -3.28
N THR A 47 3.81 12.65 -2.56
CA THR A 47 3.51 12.50 -1.13
C THR A 47 2.55 11.33 -0.89
N LEU A 48 1.51 11.22 -1.72
CA LEU A 48 0.55 10.12 -1.64
C LEU A 48 1.20 8.78 -1.99
N ASP A 49 2.06 8.72 -3.00
CA ASP A 49 2.81 7.50 -3.35
C ASP A 49 3.71 7.05 -2.19
N LEU A 50 4.39 7.98 -1.50
CA LEU A 50 5.17 7.65 -0.32
C LEU A 50 4.29 7.07 0.80
N GLN A 51 3.13 7.69 1.04
CA GLN A 51 2.18 7.23 2.04
C GLN A 51 1.62 5.84 1.70
N ILE A 52 1.29 5.58 0.43
CA ILE A 52 0.84 4.28 -0.05
C ILE A 52 1.93 3.23 0.19
N SER A 53 3.18 3.52 -0.21
CA SER A 53 4.30 2.62 0.04
C SER A 53 4.47 2.27 1.52
N MET A 54 4.38 3.27 2.40
CA MET A 54 4.43 3.06 3.85
C MET A 54 3.29 2.19 4.35
N CYS A 55 2.08 2.34 3.81
CA CYS A 55 0.95 1.48 4.13
C CYS A 55 1.23 0.03 3.74
N ILE A 56 1.70 -0.23 2.52
CA ILE A 56 2.04 -1.57 2.04
C ILE A 56 3.10 -2.22 2.95
N LYS A 57 4.16 -1.47 3.28
CA LYS A 57 5.22 -1.93 4.19
C LYS A 57 4.71 -2.27 5.58
N LYS A 58 3.83 -1.44 6.14
CA LYS A 58 3.24 -1.69 7.45
C LYS A 58 2.27 -2.85 7.41
N ARG A 59 1.45 -2.96 6.36
CA ARG A 59 0.50 -4.06 6.16
C ARG A 59 1.23 -5.39 6.20
N GLY A 60 2.26 -5.57 5.37
CA GLY A 60 3.06 -6.80 5.36
C GLY A 60 3.72 -7.15 6.70
N LYS A 61 3.99 -6.18 7.59
CA LYS A 61 4.53 -6.47 8.94
C LYS A 61 3.48 -6.99 9.92
N VAL A 62 2.22 -6.57 9.74
CA VAL A 62 1.12 -6.93 10.63
C VAL A 62 0.24 -8.05 10.07
N THR A 63 0.40 -8.44 8.81
CA THR A 63 -0.29 -9.60 8.21
C THR A 63 0.34 -10.93 8.67
N LYS A 64 -0.50 -11.92 8.97
CA LYS A 64 -0.07 -13.32 9.09
C LYS A 64 0.46 -13.85 7.76
N GLY A 65 1.72 -14.27 7.72
CA GLY A 65 2.38 -14.71 6.48
C GLY A 65 3.05 -13.60 5.65
N GLY A 66 3.00 -12.35 6.14
CA GLY A 66 3.83 -11.27 5.62
C GLY A 66 3.34 -10.66 4.30
N PHE A 67 4.28 -10.21 3.47
CA PHE A 67 3.99 -9.62 2.15
C PHE A 67 3.30 -10.57 1.18
N ASN A 68 3.46 -11.89 1.33
CA ASN A 68 2.83 -12.90 0.48
C ASN A 68 1.29 -12.88 0.51
N TYR A 69 0.70 -12.23 1.53
CA TYR A 69 -0.73 -12.27 1.78
C TYR A 69 -1.33 -10.89 2.07
N ILE A 70 -0.80 -9.84 1.44
CA ILE A 70 -1.46 -8.54 1.39
C ILE A 70 -2.51 -8.49 0.26
N LEU A 71 -3.33 -7.45 0.25
CA LEU A 71 -4.36 -7.21 -0.77
C LEU A 71 -3.75 -7.09 -2.18
N GLU A 72 -4.49 -7.53 -3.19
CA GLU A 72 -4.04 -7.53 -4.60
C GLU A 72 -3.74 -6.10 -5.09
N GLU A 73 -4.54 -5.12 -4.67
CA GLU A 73 -4.32 -3.71 -5.01
C GLU A 73 -2.97 -3.19 -4.47
N MET A 74 -2.50 -3.73 -3.33
CA MET A 74 -1.19 -3.39 -2.77
C MET A 74 -0.05 -4.06 -3.54
N TRP A 75 -0.30 -5.22 -4.15
CA TRP A 75 0.66 -5.92 -5.00
C TRP A 75 0.90 -5.21 -6.32
N ASP A 76 -0.20 -4.82 -6.95
CA ASP A 76 -0.19 -4.21 -8.28
C ASP A 76 0.15 -2.73 -8.24
N TRP A 77 0.08 -2.11 -7.07
CA TRP A 77 0.46 -0.72 -6.88
C TRP A 77 1.90 -0.45 -7.34
N ARG A 78 2.07 0.63 -8.10
CA ARG A 78 3.34 1.25 -8.45
C ARG A 78 3.27 2.74 -8.18
N PRO A 79 4.39 3.39 -7.81
CA PRO A 79 4.41 4.83 -7.70
C PRO A 79 4.22 5.44 -9.09
N HIS A 80 3.53 6.57 -9.15
CA HIS A 80 3.30 7.30 -10.40
C HIS A 80 4.57 8.05 -10.84
N TYR A 81 5.31 8.59 -9.87
CA TYR A 81 6.61 9.22 -10.10
C TYR A 81 7.78 8.34 -9.62
N PRO A 82 9.00 8.52 -10.18
CA PRO A 82 10.17 7.83 -9.68
C PRO A 82 10.38 8.04 -8.18
N MET A 83 10.62 6.95 -7.47
CA MET A 83 10.83 6.91 -6.03
C MET A 83 12.11 6.11 -5.73
N ASP A 84 12.82 6.51 -4.67
CA ASP A 84 13.97 5.75 -4.18
C ASP A 84 13.58 4.30 -3.89
N SER A 85 14.34 3.35 -4.44
CA SER A 85 14.11 1.92 -4.26
C SER A 85 14.03 1.48 -2.79
N ARG A 86 14.74 2.15 -1.87
CA ARG A 86 14.68 1.89 -0.43
C ARG A 86 13.31 2.22 0.16
N LEU A 87 12.59 3.15 -0.46
CA LEU A 87 11.25 3.54 -0.08
C LEU A 87 10.19 2.63 -0.68
N LEU A 88 10.48 1.86 -1.74
CA LEU A 88 9.55 0.89 -2.31
C LEU A 88 9.35 -0.33 -1.40
N PRO A 89 8.15 -0.93 -1.38
CA PRO A 89 7.90 -2.17 -0.67
C PRO A 89 8.57 -3.33 -1.41
N THR A 90 9.31 -4.17 -0.69
CA THR A 90 9.88 -5.40 -1.25
C THR A 90 8.80 -6.47 -1.27
N ILE A 91 8.02 -6.51 -2.35
CA ILE A 91 6.95 -7.49 -2.53
C ILE A 91 7.44 -8.59 -3.48
N ILE A 92 7.61 -9.82 -2.99
CA ILE A 92 8.09 -10.98 -3.76
C ILE A 92 6.90 -11.86 -4.12
N ARG A 93 6.38 -11.77 -5.35
CA ARG A 93 5.25 -12.61 -5.77
C ARG A 93 5.78 -14.01 -6.04
N ASN A 94 5.63 -14.91 -5.07
CA ASN A 94 5.82 -16.33 -5.30
C ASN A 94 4.62 -16.83 -6.14
N LEU A 95 4.76 -16.75 -7.47
CA LEU A 95 3.89 -17.44 -8.39
C LEU A 95 4.24 -18.93 -8.31
N ASN A 96 3.52 -19.66 -7.46
CA ASN A 96 3.43 -21.12 -7.57
C ASN A 96 2.34 -21.47 -8.57
#